data_AF-A0A3C1CHX9-F1
#
_entry.id   AF-A0A3C1CHX9-F1
#
_cell.length_a   1.000
_cell.length_b   1.000
_cell.length_c   1.000
_cell.angle_alpha   90.00
_cell.angle_beta   90.00
_cell.angle_gamma   90.00
#
_symmetry.space_group_name_H-M   'P 1'
#
loop_
_entity.id
_entity.type
_entity.pdbx_description
1 polymer ?
#
loop_
_entity_poly.entity_id
_entity_poly.type
_entity_poly.pdbx_seq_one_letter_code
_entity_poly.pdbx_strand_id
1 'polypeptide(L)'
;MIDLSPPPVPDLSDEWVTSHRQALIEALSQQHRRPGRWVAVAGATGIAATVSTILLVGGSQPYAFAGWSAAPTAPATGQLSAADTTCQAHLAQAVPSPPSNKGPGPDVASFVPELSDVRGPYTVTVFGNGGPSGALCISAPTATSLRWIKASDASVGPGAIAVDEVSVLARDAQPYTLVEGRTGVGVTALSLTLGNGSEVTATSGDGIFIAWWPGSQSIASAQLTTPNGQATQPLNLPGPQIPAPPKSAPSQPGTQSSCQSTASVACGGS
;
A
#
# COMPACT_ATOMS: atom_id res chain seq x y z
N MET A 1 -37.53 17.93 2.42
CA MET A 1 -36.82 18.05 1.14
C MET A 1 -35.43 18.56 1.50
N ILE A 2 -34.42 17.69 1.52
CA ILE A 2 -33.04 18.06 1.90
C ILE A 2 -32.31 18.36 0.59
N ASP A 3 -31.81 19.58 0.46
CA ASP A 3 -31.02 20.04 -0.68
C ASP A 3 -29.62 19.40 -0.60
N LEU A 4 -29.31 18.53 -1.56
CA LEU A 4 -28.03 17.85 -1.71
C LEU A 4 -27.20 18.58 -2.77
N SER A 5 -26.80 19.82 -2.47
CA SER A 5 -25.79 20.48 -3.29
C SER A 5 -24.41 19.89 -2.97
N PRO A 6 -23.70 19.32 -3.96
CA PRO A 6 -22.35 18.79 -3.76
C PRO A 6 -21.36 19.93 -3.46
N PRO A 7 -20.33 19.68 -2.62
CA PRO A 7 -19.31 20.68 -2.33
C PRO A 7 -18.57 21.07 -3.62
N PRO A 8 -18.18 22.36 -3.76
CA PRO A 8 -17.43 22.81 -4.93
C PRO A 8 -16.08 22.10 -5.02
N VAL A 9 -15.74 21.64 -6.22
CA VAL A 9 -14.43 21.05 -6.52
C VAL A 9 -13.37 22.14 -6.37
N PRO A 10 -12.30 21.93 -5.57
CA PRO A 10 -11.23 22.91 -5.43
C PRO A 10 -10.52 23.11 -6.76
N ASP A 11 -10.26 24.36 -7.11
CA ASP A 11 -9.53 24.75 -8.31
C ASP A 11 -8.04 24.38 -8.15
N LEU A 12 -7.50 23.63 -9.10
CA LEU A 12 -6.09 23.21 -9.06
C LEU A 12 -5.23 24.37 -9.55
N SER A 13 -4.37 24.91 -8.68
CA SER A 13 -3.48 26.00 -9.07
C SER A 13 -2.49 25.56 -10.17
N ASP A 14 -2.15 26.48 -11.07
CA ASP A 14 -1.15 26.25 -12.13
C ASP A 14 0.22 25.83 -11.56
N GLU A 15 0.54 26.25 -10.34
CA GLU A 15 1.74 25.83 -9.60
C GLU A 15 1.74 24.34 -9.29
N TRP A 16 0.59 23.78 -8.86
CA TRP A 16 0.47 22.36 -8.57
C TRP A 16 0.63 21.52 -9.85
N VAL A 17 -0.02 21.94 -10.94
CA VAL A 17 0.08 21.26 -12.24
C VAL A 17 1.53 21.29 -12.76
N THR A 18 2.21 22.42 -12.62
CA THR A 18 3.59 22.59 -13.09
C THR A 18 4.58 21.74 -12.29
N SER A 19 4.44 21.71 -10.95
CA SER A 19 5.25 20.86 -10.07
C SER A 19 5.07 19.37 -10.39
N HIS A 20 3.82 18.93 -10.56
CA HIS A 20 3.52 17.53 -10.86
C HIS A 20 4.08 17.09 -12.22
N ARG A 21 4.04 17.98 -13.22
CA ARG A 21 4.59 17.73 -14.55
C ARG A 21 6.12 17.59 -14.52
N GLN A 22 6.81 18.44 -13.76
CA GLN A 22 8.29 18.35 -13.65
C GLN A 22 8.72 17.04 -12.98
N ALA A 23 8.03 16.64 -11.90
CA ALA A 23 8.30 15.37 -11.23
C ALA A 23 8.14 14.15 -12.17
N LEU A 24 7.12 14.16 -13.03
CA LEU A 24 6.89 13.10 -14.03
C LEU A 24 7.99 13.04 -15.10
N ILE A 25 8.45 14.20 -15.59
CA ILE A 25 9.54 14.26 -16.58
C ILE A 25 10.84 13.71 -15.99
N GLU A 26 11.12 14.05 -14.73
CA GLU A 26 12.33 13.58 -14.05
C GLU A 26 12.30 12.05 -13.83
N ALA A 27 11.16 11.50 -13.41
CA ALA A 27 10.96 10.06 -13.26
C ALA A 27 11.19 9.27 -14.56
N LEU A 28 10.67 9.77 -15.68
CA LEU A 28 10.85 9.12 -16.99
C LEU A 28 12.31 9.16 -17.48
N SER A 29 13.03 10.25 -17.19
CA SER A 29 14.43 10.39 -17.61
C SER A 29 15.38 9.39 -16.92
N GLN A 30 15.08 9.01 -15.68
CA GLN A 30 15.88 8.05 -14.92
C GLN A 30 15.70 6.61 -15.40
N GLN A 31 14.53 6.27 -15.94
CA GLN A 31 14.22 4.91 -16.41
C GLN A 31 15.05 4.51 -17.64
N HIS A 32 15.45 5.47 -18.49
CA HIS A 32 16.20 5.20 -19.71
C HIS A 32 17.72 5.01 -19.53
N ARG A 33 18.27 5.23 -18.33
CA ARG A 33 19.74 5.11 -18.08
C ARG A 33 20.16 3.83 -17.35
N ARG A 34 19.49 2.70 -17.59
CA ARG A 34 19.98 1.40 -17.11
C ARG A 34 20.73 0.66 -18.23
N PRO A 35 22.08 0.71 -18.28
CA PRO A 35 22.84 -0.19 -19.15
C PRO A 35 22.65 -1.63 -18.66
N GLY A 36 21.98 -2.45 -19.46
CA GLY A 36 21.76 -3.87 -19.18
C GLY A 36 23.07 -4.64 -19.17
N ARG A 37 23.59 -4.96 -17.98
CA ARG A 37 24.65 -5.96 -17.83
C ARG A 37 24.00 -7.32 -17.65
N TRP A 38 24.04 -8.11 -18.71
CA TRP A 38 23.78 -9.55 -18.65
C TRP A 38 24.86 -10.21 -17.79
N VAL A 39 24.48 -10.77 -16.65
CA VAL A 39 25.36 -11.63 -15.84
C VAL A 39 24.90 -13.06 -16.05
N ALA A 40 25.68 -13.82 -16.81
CA ALA A 40 25.57 -15.26 -16.87
C ALA A 40 26.10 -15.85 -15.56
N VAL A 41 25.29 -16.61 -14.83
CA VAL A 41 25.73 -17.36 -13.65
C VAL A 41 25.74 -18.85 -14.00
N ALA A 42 26.95 -19.38 -14.16
CA ALA A 42 27.23 -20.80 -14.16
C ALA A 42 27.13 -21.34 -12.72
N GLY A 43 26.57 -22.55 -12.58
CA GLY A 43 26.28 -23.16 -11.29
C GLY A 43 27.51 -23.74 -10.57
N ALA A 44 27.35 -23.95 -9.26
CA ALA A 44 27.95 -25.05 -8.52
C ALA A 44 27.20 -25.23 -7.18
N THR A 45 26.86 -26.49 -6.92
CA THR A 45 26.32 -27.02 -5.66
C THR A 45 27.32 -26.92 -4.50
N GLY A 46 26.84 -26.60 -3.30
CA GLY A 46 27.60 -26.78 -2.05
C GLY A 46 27.02 -26.00 -0.88
N ILE A 47 26.44 -26.70 0.09
CA ILE A 47 25.86 -26.15 1.31
C ILE A 47 27.00 -25.62 2.21
N ALA A 48 27.05 -24.31 2.41
CA ALA A 48 27.68 -23.67 3.57
C ALA A 48 27.01 -22.31 3.81
N ALA A 49 26.45 -22.12 5.00
CA ALA A 49 25.80 -20.87 5.39
C ALA A 49 26.86 -19.76 5.55
N THR A 50 27.15 -19.04 4.48
CA THR A 50 27.95 -17.83 4.52
C THR A 50 27.03 -16.63 4.72
N VAL A 51 27.15 -15.98 5.88
CA VAL A 51 26.58 -14.65 6.12
C VAL A 51 27.32 -13.68 5.20
N SER A 52 26.73 -13.40 4.04
CA SER A 52 27.26 -12.42 3.10
C SER A 52 26.80 -11.03 3.53
N THR A 53 27.65 -10.29 4.23
CA THR A 53 27.44 -8.86 4.49
C THR A 53 27.79 -8.06 3.23
N ILE A 54 26.80 -7.86 2.37
CA ILE A 54 26.92 -6.91 1.25
C ILE A 54 26.77 -5.49 1.82
N LEU A 55 27.90 -4.79 2.01
CA LEU A 55 27.92 -3.35 2.25
C LEU A 55 27.82 -2.61 0.91
N LEU A 56 26.60 -2.29 0.49
CA LEU A 56 26.34 -1.36 -0.60
C LEU A 56 26.42 0.08 -0.07
N VAL A 57 27.60 0.68 -0.22
CA VAL A 57 27.77 2.14 -0.15
C VAL A 57 27.43 2.71 -1.52
N GLY A 58 26.31 3.43 -1.61
CA GLY A 58 25.88 4.12 -2.83
C GLY A 58 24.63 4.94 -2.55
N GLY A 59 24.82 6.24 -2.33
CA GLY A 59 23.75 7.22 -2.11
C GLY A 59 22.73 7.22 -3.24
N SER A 60 21.64 6.52 -3.01
CA SER A 60 20.33 6.71 -3.64
C SER A 60 19.36 6.73 -2.45
N GLN A 61 18.36 7.60 -2.49
CA GLN A 61 17.30 7.65 -1.47
C GLN A 61 16.95 6.21 -1.05
N PRO A 62 16.98 5.86 0.26
CA PRO A 62 16.72 4.49 0.67
C PRO A 62 15.37 4.11 0.06
N TYR A 63 15.35 3.02 -0.72
CA TYR A 63 14.09 2.44 -1.15
C TYR A 63 13.25 2.27 0.11
N ALA A 64 12.00 2.76 0.10
CA ALA A 64 11.13 2.82 1.28
C ALA A 64 10.91 1.43 1.92
N PHE A 65 11.27 0.38 1.17
CA PHE A 65 11.18 -1.04 1.48
C PHE A 65 12.54 -1.75 1.43
N ALA A 66 13.64 -1.04 1.69
CA ALA A 66 14.97 -1.63 1.78
C ALA A 66 15.00 -2.71 2.88
N GLY A 67 15.34 -3.94 2.52
CA GLY A 67 15.34 -5.09 3.44
C GLY A 67 14.00 -5.82 3.55
N TRP A 68 12.96 -5.43 2.81
CA TRP A 68 11.73 -6.22 2.70
C TRP A 68 11.97 -7.59 2.04
N SER A 69 11.19 -8.59 2.44
CA SER A 69 11.22 -9.95 1.90
C SER A 69 9.82 -10.47 1.53
N ALA A 70 9.74 -11.28 0.48
CA ALA A 70 8.46 -11.86 0.02
C ALA A 70 7.85 -12.90 0.98
N ALA A 71 8.65 -13.45 1.89
CA ALA A 71 8.18 -14.28 2.99
C ALA A 71 8.48 -13.61 4.33
N PRO A 72 7.68 -13.89 5.39
CA PRO A 72 7.99 -13.44 6.74
C PRO A 72 9.36 -13.94 7.19
N THR A 73 10.08 -13.09 7.92
CA THR A 73 11.38 -13.36 8.52
C THR A 73 11.26 -13.44 10.03
N ALA A 74 12.22 -14.13 10.67
CA ALA A 74 12.31 -14.11 12.13
C ALA A 74 12.54 -12.67 12.62
N PRO A 75 11.83 -12.22 13.68
CA PRO A 75 12.02 -10.89 14.24
C PRO A 75 13.40 -10.75 14.87
N ALA A 76 14.00 -9.57 14.73
CA ALA A 76 15.16 -9.20 15.53
C ALA A 76 14.76 -9.08 17.02
N THR A 77 15.73 -9.23 17.92
CA THR A 77 15.50 -9.11 19.37
C THR A 77 14.83 -7.78 19.72
N GLY A 78 13.67 -7.84 20.36
CA GLY A 78 12.90 -6.67 20.79
C GLY A 78 12.08 -5.98 19.69
N GLN A 79 12.15 -6.43 18.44
CA GLN A 79 11.45 -5.80 17.31
C GLN A 79 9.93 -5.82 17.48
N LEU A 80 9.35 -6.96 17.81
CA LEU A 80 7.90 -7.08 18.02
C LEU A 80 7.43 -6.21 19.19
N SER A 81 8.10 -6.31 20.36
CA SER A 81 7.74 -5.50 21.52
C SER A 81 7.84 -3.99 21.26
N ALA A 82 8.83 -3.55 20.49
CA ALA A 82 8.99 -2.15 20.12
C ALA A 82 7.90 -1.69 19.13
N ALA A 83 7.58 -2.54 18.14
CA ALA A 83 6.49 -2.28 17.20
C ALA A 83 5.15 -2.19 17.94
N ASP A 84 4.84 -3.15 18.80
CA ASP A 84 3.59 -3.18 19.57
C ASP A 84 3.44 -1.95 20.46
N THR A 85 4.49 -1.58 21.21
CA THR A 85 4.50 -0.39 22.06
C THR A 85 4.23 0.88 21.23
N THR A 86 4.89 1.00 20.08
CA THR A 86 4.72 2.17 19.20
C THR A 86 3.31 2.21 18.62
N CYS A 87 2.80 1.08 18.13
CA CYS A 87 1.47 0.96 17.56
C CYS A 87 0.37 1.24 18.59
N GLN A 88 0.49 0.74 19.82
CA GLN A 88 -0.45 1.02 20.90
C GLN A 88 -0.46 2.52 21.26
N ALA A 89 0.71 3.18 21.28
CA ALA A 89 0.78 4.62 21.50
C ALA A 89 0.06 5.42 20.40
N HIS A 90 0.20 5.01 19.13
CA HIS A 90 -0.54 5.61 18.02
C HIS A 90 -2.04 5.33 18.09
N LEU A 91 -2.45 4.11 18.47
CA LEU A 91 -3.85 3.75 18.67
C LEU A 91 -4.53 4.61 19.72
N ALA A 92 -3.87 4.83 20.86
CA ALA A 92 -4.37 5.68 21.93
C ALA A 92 -4.57 7.14 21.49
N GLN A 93 -3.76 7.63 20.54
CA GLN A 93 -3.89 8.98 19.97
C GLN A 93 -4.92 9.06 18.85
N ALA A 94 -5.16 7.96 18.14
CA ALA A 94 -6.02 7.93 16.95
C ALA A 94 -7.52 7.87 17.27
N VAL A 95 -7.92 7.66 18.53
CA VAL A 95 -9.33 7.68 18.94
C VAL A 95 -9.82 9.13 18.97
N PRO A 96 -10.71 9.54 18.04
CA PRO A 96 -11.38 10.81 18.19
C PRO A 96 -12.31 10.73 19.40
N SER A 97 -12.33 11.76 20.25
CA SER A 97 -13.41 11.87 21.25
C SER A 97 -14.75 11.76 20.52
N PRO A 98 -15.64 10.81 20.88
CA PRO A 98 -16.87 10.64 20.15
C PRO A 98 -17.68 11.95 20.23
N PRO A 99 -18.23 12.46 19.12
CA PRO A 99 -19.24 13.50 19.20
C PRO A 99 -20.37 12.94 20.07
N SER A 100 -20.87 13.74 21.02
CA SER A 100 -21.74 13.34 22.15
C SER A 100 -23.01 12.55 21.78
N ASN A 101 -23.31 12.42 20.49
CA ASN A 101 -24.53 11.85 19.92
C ASN A 101 -24.30 10.55 19.11
N LYS A 102 -23.05 10.12 18.87
CA LYS A 102 -22.75 8.78 18.40
C LYS A 102 -22.32 7.95 19.60
N GLY A 103 -22.77 6.71 19.68
CA GLY A 103 -22.43 5.78 20.76
C GLY A 103 -20.90 5.67 20.99
N PRO A 104 -20.49 4.93 22.04
CA PRO A 104 -19.08 4.77 22.34
C PRO A 104 -18.33 4.32 21.08
N GLY A 105 -17.22 5.01 20.78
CA GLY A 105 -16.30 4.61 19.71
C GLY A 105 -15.75 3.20 19.96
N PRO A 106 -14.97 2.64 19.03
CA PRO A 106 -14.31 1.36 19.28
C PRO A 106 -13.49 1.45 20.57
N ASP A 107 -13.65 0.46 21.45
CA ASP A 107 -12.89 0.36 22.69
C ASP A 107 -11.47 -0.12 22.39
N VAL A 108 -10.63 0.82 21.92
CA VAL A 108 -9.24 0.52 21.56
C VAL A 108 -8.39 0.10 22.74
N ALA A 109 -8.82 0.41 23.98
CA ALA A 109 -8.08 0.02 25.16
C ALA A 109 -8.09 -1.51 25.36
N SER A 110 -9.09 -2.19 24.78
CA SER A 110 -9.20 -3.64 24.75
C SER A 110 -8.42 -4.30 23.62
N PHE A 111 -7.85 -3.52 22.68
CA PHE A 111 -7.17 -4.08 21.53
C PHE A 111 -5.81 -4.67 21.90
N VAL A 112 -5.59 -5.92 21.51
CA VAL A 112 -4.34 -6.65 21.68
C VAL A 112 -3.81 -7.11 20.32
N PRO A 113 -2.49 -7.34 20.17
CA PRO A 113 -1.94 -7.95 18.96
C PRO A 113 -2.55 -9.35 18.74
N GLU A 114 -3.19 -9.56 17.59
CA GLU A 114 -3.74 -10.86 17.17
C GLU A 114 -2.83 -11.54 16.14
N LEU A 115 -2.22 -10.75 15.24
CA LEU A 115 -1.35 -11.26 14.18
C LEU A 115 -0.19 -10.30 13.92
N SER A 116 1.03 -10.81 13.77
CA SER A 116 2.22 -10.01 13.44
C SER A 116 3.01 -10.62 12.28
N ASP A 117 3.27 -9.82 11.25
CA ASP A 117 4.08 -10.16 10.08
C ASP A 117 5.35 -9.31 10.09
N VAL A 118 6.51 -9.97 10.11
CA VAL A 118 7.81 -9.31 10.13
C VAL A 118 8.54 -9.59 8.83
N ARG A 119 9.01 -8.56 8.14
CA ARG A 119 9.77 -8.69 6.88
C ARG A 119 10.94 -7.73 6.89
N GLY A 120 12.10 -8.23 7.29
CA GLY A 120 13.26 -7.38 7.55
C GLY A 120 12.96 -6.36 8.66
N PRO A 121 13.20 -5.05 8.44
CA PRO A 121 13.02 -4.04 9.47
C PRO A 121 11.56 -3.59 9.68
N TYR A 122 10.61 -4.18 8.94
CA TYR A 122 9.20 -3.81 8.98
C TYR A 122 8.40 -4.82 9.79
N THR A 123 7.47 -4.32 10.59
CA THR A 123 6.49 -5.13 11.32
C THR A 123 5.08 -4.63 11.01
N VAL A 124 4.23 -5.51 10.51
CA VAL A 124 2.78 -5.28 10.38
C VAL A 124 2.08 -6.03 11.49
N THR A 125 1.31 -5.34 12.31
CA THR A 125 0.55 -5.93 13.42
C THR A 125 -0.93 -5.65 13.25
N VAL A 126 -1.75 -6.69 13.30
CA VAL A 126 -3.21 -6.61 13.43
C VAL A 126 -3.54 -6.61 14.91
N PHE A 127 -4.29 -5.59 15.31
CA PHE A 127 -4.84 -5.40 16.64
C PHE A 127 -6.35 -5.63 16.60
N GLY A 128 -6.84 -6.38 17.57
CA GLY A 128 -8.26 -6.66 17.70
C GLY A 128 -8.63 -7.07 19.12
N ASN A 129 -9.89 -7.40 19.30
CA ASN A 129 -10.45 -7.91 20.56
C ASN A 129 -11.41 -9.08 20.30
N GLY A 130 -11.20 -9.81 19.19
CA GLY A 130 -12.12 -10.85 18.70
C GLY A 130 -13.43 -10.34 18.09
N GLY A 131 -13.64 -9.02 18.04
CA GLY A 131 -14.75 -8.38 17.36
C GLY A 131 -14.51 -8.14 15.86
N PRO A 132 -15.51 -7.62 15.13
CA PRO A 132 -15.37 -7.32 13.70
C PRO A 132 -14.58 -6.04 13.44
N SER A 133 -14.23 -5.27 14.47
CA SER A 133 -13.45 -4.04 14.36
C SER A 133 -12.04 -4.30 14.84
N GLY A 134 -11.06 -3.84 14.07
CA GLY A 134 -9.65 -3.93 14.44
C GLY A 134 -8.87 -2.73 13.94
N ALA A 135 -7.57 -2.79 14.15
CA ALA A 135 -6.64 -1.85 13.54
C ALA A 135 -5.42 -2.60 13.00
N LEU A 136 -4.92 -2.14 11.87
CA LEU A 136 -3.67 -2.61 11.30
C LEU A 136 -2.63 -1.50 11.45
N CYS A 137 -1.51 -1.86 12.04
CA CYS A 137 -0.39 -0.96 12.24
C CYS A 137 0.83 -1.46 11.47
N ILE A 138 1.54 -0.55 10.81
CA ILE A 138 2.82 -0.83 10.14
C ILE A 138 3.90 0.01 10.80
N SER A 139 4.76 -0.66 11.57
CA SER A 139 5.95 -0.09 12.18
C SER A 139 7.16 -0.30 11.26
N ALA A 140 7.89 0.77 11.00
CA ALA A 140 9.17 0.76 10.29
C ALA A 140 10.18 1.65 11.03
N PRO A 141 11.48 1.59 10.69
CA PRO A 141 12.53 2.30 11.42
C PRO A 141 12.31 3.80 11.61
N THR A 142 11.65 4.46 10.65
CA THR A 142 11.49 5.92 10.63
C THR A 142 10.05 6.39 10.73
N ALA A 143 9.07 5.50 10.66
CA ALA A 143 7.67 5.88 10.62
C ALA A 143 6.74 4.71 10.98
N THR A 144 5.65 5.07 11.64
CA THR A 144 4.53 4.17 11.96
C THR A 144 3.26 4.70 11.33
N SER A 145 2.49 3.81 10.71
CA SER A 145 1.18 4.14 10.15
C SER A 145 0.12 3.23 10.72
N LEU A 146 -1.07 3.79 10.97
CA LEU A 146 -2.22 3.09 11.50
C LEU A 146 -3.39 3.16 10.52
N ARG A 147 -4.14 2.07 10.42
CA ARG A 147 -5.38 1.98 9.65
C ARG A 147 -6.43 1.24 10.46
N TRP A 148 -7.68 1.71 10.42
CA TRP A 148 -8.82 0.97 10.94
C TRP A 148 -9.24 -0.10 9.95
N ILE A 149 -9.47 -1.31 10.43
CA ILE A 149 -9.88 -2.45 9.61
C ILE A 149 -11.21 -3.00 10.14
N LYS A 150 -11.98 -3.60 9.26
CA LYS A 150 -13.25 -4.23 9.63
C LYS A 150 -13.33 -5.62 9.01
N ALA A 151 -13.38 -6.64 9.84
CA ALA A 151 -13.63 -7.99 9.39
C ALA A 151 -15.07 -8.12 8.87
N SER A 152 -15.22 -8.89 7.80
CA SER A 152 -16.54 -9.30 7.31
C SER A 152 -17.13 -10.40 8.21
N ASP A 153 -18.45 -10.44 8.32
CA ASP A 153 -19.18 -11.47 9.07
C ASP A 153 -19.45 -12.74 8.22
N ALA A 154 -19.11 -12.73 6.92
CA ALA A 154 -19.43 -13.81 5.99
C ALA A 154 -18.55 -15.05 6.21
N SER A 155 -19.10 -16.22 6.48
CA SER A 155 -18.28 -17.41 6.74
C SER A 155 -17.35 -17.78 5.57
N VAL A 156 -16.15 -18.26 5.89
CA VAL A 156 -15.18 -18.79 4.93
C VAL A 156 -15.25 -20.32 4.94
N GLY A 157 -15.37 -20.93 3.77
CA GLY A 157 -15.44 -22.39 3.64
C GLY A 157 -14.14 -23.08 4.11
N PRO A 158 -14.20 -24.34 4.60
CA PRO A 158 -13.01 -25.09 5.00
C PRO A 158 -11.98 -25.18 3.87
N GLY A 159 -10.70 -25.01 4.20
CA GLY A 159 -9.60 -25.06 3.23
C GLY A 159 -9.61 -23.94 2.17
N ALA A 160 -10.39 -22.88 2.37
CA ALA A 160 -10.47 -21.72 1.48
C ALA A 160 -10.08 -20.43 2.22
N ILE A 161 -9.93 -19.35 1.46
CA ILE A 161 -9.76 -18.00 2.00
C ILE A 161 -10.81 -17.04 1.43
N ALA A 162 -11.04 -15.94 2.14
CA ALA A 162 -11.75 -14.78 1.64
C ALA A 162 -10.87 -13.55 1.79
N VAL A 163 -10.68 -12.80 0.70
CA VAL A 163 -10.02 -11.49 0.76
C VAL A 163 -11.08 -10.47 1.14
N ASP A 164 -10.87 -9.79 2.25
CA ASP A 164 -11.81 -8.77 2.73
C ASP A 164 -11.43 -7.40 2.14
N GLU A 165 -10.13 -7.10 2.08
CA GLU A 165 -9.66 -5.84 1.50
C GLU A 165 -8.29 -5.95 0.84
N VAL A 166 -8.13 -5.22 -0.26
CA VAL A 166 -6.86 -4.94 -0.93
C VAL A 166 -6.67 -3.43 -0.98
N SER A 167 -5.62 -2.93 -0.33
CA SER A 167 -5.28 -1.52 -0.27
C SER A 167 -3.95 -1.27 -0.97
N VAL A 168 -3.87 -0.21 -1.79
CA VAL A 168 -2.59 0.38 -2.20
C VAL A 168 -2.37 1.64 -1.40
N LEU A 169 -1.23 1.67 -0.74
CA LEU A 169 -0.79 2.73 0.14
C LEU A 169 0.56 3.24 -0.36
N ALA A 170 1.03 4.37 0.17
CA ALA A 170 2.34 4.91 -0.16
C ALA A 170 3.14 5.19 1.11
N ARG A 171 4.45 4.94 1.04
CA ARG A 171 5.44 5.31 2.05
C ARG A 171 6.65 5.91 1.33
N ASP A 172 7.06 7.11 1.74
CA ASP A 172 8.13 7.86 1.07
C ASP A 172 7.93 7.97 -0.45
N ALA A 173 6.69 8.28 -0.85
CA ALA A 173 6.22 8.31 -2.24
C ALA A 173 6.34 6.99 -3.04
N GLN A 174 6.68 5.87 -2.38
CA GLN A 174 6.73 4.54 -3.00
C GLN A 174 5.47 3.73 -2.65
N PRO A 175 4.77 3.17 -3.64
CA PRO A 175 3.56 2.41 -3.39
C PRO A 175 3.87 1.03 -2.80
N TYR A 176 2.94 0.53 -2.00
CA TYR A 176 2.89 -0.86 -1.56
C TYR A 176 1.45 -1.33 -1.52
N THR A 177 1.25 -2.62 -1.71
CA THR A 177 -0.05 -3.28 -1.58
C THR A 177 -0.10 -4.01 -0.26
N LEU A 178 -1.22 -3.88 0.43
CA LEU A 178 -1.57 -4.58 1.65
C LEU A 178 -2.87 -5.33 1.40
N VAL A 179 -2.91 -6.60 1.80
CA VAL A 179 -4.07 -7.48 1.70
C VAL A 179 -4.38 -7.98 3.10
N GLU A 180 -5.65 -7.88 3.46
CA GLU A 180 -6.21 -8.49 4.65
C GLU A 180 -7.39 -9.38 4.27
N GLY A 181 -7.53 -10.47 5.01
CA GLY A 181 -8.64 -11.38 4.78
C GLY A 181 -8.72 -12.45 5.85
N ARG A 182 -9.58 -13.41 5.59
CA ARG A 182 -9.93 -14.50 6.49
C ARG A 182 -9.59 -15.85 5.91
N THR A 183 -9.21 -16.76 6.79
CA THR A 183 -8.92 -18.15 6.47
C THR A 183 -10.02 -19.06 6.98
N GLY A 184 -10.40 -20.03 6.16
CA GLY A 184 -11.27 -21.12 6.58
C GLY A 184 -10.53 -22.12 7.46
N VAL A 185 -11.30 -22.93 8.19
CA VAL A 185 -10.76 -24.04 8.98
C VAL A 185 -9.83 -24.92 8.14
N GLY A 186 -8.69 -25.29 8.71
CA GLY A 186 -7.74 -26.21 8.11
C GLY A 186 -6.71 -25.56 7.16
N VAL A 187 -6.78 -24.25 6.89
CA VAL A 187 -5.69 -23.54 6.21
C VAL A 187 -4.54 -23.34 7.21
N THR A 188 -3.37 -23.88 6.90
CA THR A 188 -2.17 -23.81 7.76
C THR A 188 -1.04 -22.98 7.17
N ALA A 189 -1.06 -22.74 5.85
CA ALA A 189 -0.18 -21.78 5.19
C ALA A 189 -0.83 -21.24 3.92
N LEU A 190 -0.42 -20.03 3.52
CA LEU A 190 -0.94 -19.31 2.37
C LEU A 190 0.19 -18.58 1.65
N SER A 191 0.26 -18.75 0.33
CA SER A 191 1.09 -17.92 -0.56
C SER A 191 0.21 -17.32 -1.66
N LEU A 192 0.39 -16.04 -1.95
CA LEU A 192 -0.29 -15.34 -3.05
C LEU A 192 0.61 -15.32 -4.28
N THR A 193 0.05 -15.69 -5.43
CA THR A 193 0.67 -15.48 -6.73
C THR A 193 0.17 -14.16 -7.29
N LEU A 194 1.08 -13.23 -7.55
CA LEU A 194 0.76 -11.91 -8.10
C LEU A 194 0.59 -11.98 -9.62
N GLY A 195 -0.02 -10.95 -10.21
CA GLY A 195 -0.30 -10.89 -11.66
C GLY A 195 0.93 -10.92 -12.57
N ASN A 196 2.11 -10.62 -12.03
CA ASN A 196 3.41 -10.74 -12.72
C ASN A 196 4.09 -12.11 -12.50
N GLY A 197 3.45 -13.04 -11.80
CA GLY A 197 3.97 -14.38 -11.47
C GLY A 197 4.90 -14.44 -10.26
N SER A 198 5.22 -13.33 -9.58
CA SER A 198 5.96 -13.40 -8.32
C SER A 198 5.07 -13.89 -7.18
N GLU A 199 5.66 -14.51 -6.17
CA GLU A 199 4.95 -15.05 -5.01
C GLU A 199 5.22 -14.24 -3.75
N VAL A 200 4.20 -14.13 -2.89
CA VAL A 200 4.28 -13.51 -1.56
C VAL A 200 3.65 -14.46 -0.55
N THR A 201 4.42 -14.94 0.41
CA THR A 201 3.88 -15.77 1.51
C THR A 201 3.12 -14.87 2.48
N ALA A 202 1.87 -15.19 2.78
CA ALA A 202 1.08 -14.48 3.78
C ALA A 202 1.42 -14.95 5.19
N THR A 203 1.24 -14.08 6.17
CA THR A 203 1.15 -14.49 7.58
C THR A 203 -0.30 -14.80 7.89
N SER A 204 -0.58 -15.95 8.51
CA SER A 204 -1.93 -16.38 8.86
C SER A 204 -1.98 -16.97 10.26
N GLY A 205 -3.07 -16.71 10.97
CA GLY A 205 -3.32 -17.19 12.33
C GLY A 205 -4.74 -16.82 12.75
N ASP A 206 -5.35 -17.60 13.65
CA ASP A 206 -6.64 -17.27 14.27
C ASP A 206 -7.78 -16.90 13.29
N GLY A 207 -7.82 -17.56 12.13
CA GLY A 207 -8.86 -17.32 11.12
C GLY A 207 -8.66 -16.08 10.25
N ILE A 208 -7.54 -15.37 10.40
CA ILE A 208 -7.17 -14.20 9.60
C ILE A 208 -5.84 -14.42 8.87
N PHE A 209 -5.62 -13.64 7.80
CA PHE A 209 -4.31 -13.53 7.16
C PHE A 209 -4.02 -12.11 6.70
N ILE A 210 -2.73 -11.81 6.61
CA ILE A 210 -2.21 -10.58 6.03
C ILE A 210 -1.07 -10.89 5.06
N ALA A 211 -1.00 -10.13 3.98
CA ALA A 211 0.11 -10.15 3.04
C ALA A 211 0.37 -8.74 2.52
N TRP A 212 1.62 -8.39 2.26
CA TRP A 212 1.95 -7.08 1.71
C TRP A 212 3.25 -7.11 0.92
N TRP A 213 3.34 -6.25 -0.09
CA TRP A 213 4.51 -6.16 -0.97
C TRP A 213 4.69 -4.76 -1.56
N PRO A 214 5.94 -4.37 -1.89
CA PRO A 214 6.19 -3.15 -2.65
C PRO A 214 5.58 -3.21 -4.06
N GLY A 215 4.90 -2.13 -4.46
CA GLY A 215 4.20 -2.03 -5.74
C GLY A 215 2.68 -2.18 -5.65
N SER A 216 2.04 -2.28 -6.81
CA SER A 216 0.58 -2.29 -7.00
C SER A 216 0.07 -3.47 -7.85
N GLN A 217 0.86 -4.55 -7.90
CA GLN A 217 0.56 -5.74 -8.68
C GLN A 217 -0.78 -6.37 -8.24
N SER A 218 -1.54 -6.89 -9.20
CA SER A 218 -2.78 -7.63 -8.94
C SER A 218 -2.51 -8.98 -8.27
N ILE A 219 -3.57 -9.62 -7.76
CA ILE A 219 -3.48 -10.97 -7.18
C ILE A 219 -4.14 -11.95 -8.15
N ALA A 220 -3.38 -12.91 -8.66
CA ALA A 220 -3.90 -13.91 -9.59
C ALA A 220 -4.57 -15.07 -8.82
N SER A 221 -3.85 -15.66 -7.87
CA SER A 221 -4.29 -16.85 -7.13
C SER A 221 -3.66 -16.93 -5.74
N ALA A 222 -4.18 -17.85 -4.94
CA ALA A 222 -3.62 -18.26 -3.66
C ALA A 222 -3.30 -19.76 -3.68
N GLN A 223 -2.10 -20.12 -3.24
CA GLN A 223 -1.73 -21.49 -2.91
C GLN A 223 -1.95 -21.70 -1.40
N LEU A 224 -2.82 -22.64 -1.07
CA LEU A 224 -3.26 -22.95 0.28
C LEU A 224 -2.66 -24.29 0.69
N THR A 225 -2.07 -24.36 1.88
CA THR A 225 -1.69 -25.64 2.50
C THR A 225 -2.75 -26.00 3.54
N THR A 226 -3.19 -27.25 3.50
CA THR A 226 -4.08 -27.87 4.48
C THR A 226 -3.52 -29.22 4.93
N PRO A 227 -4.05 -29.84 6.00
CA PRO A 227 -3.68 -31.22 6.37
C PRO A 227 -3.87 -32.24 5.24
N ASN A 228 -4.76 -31.96 4.27
CA ASN A 228 -5.05 -32.84 3.15
C ASN A 228 -4.14 -32.61 1.94
N GLY A 229 -3.25 -31.61 2.00
CA GLY A 229 -2.35 -31.22 0.92
C GLY A 229 -2.54 -29.78 0.47
N GLN A 230 -2.00 -29.46 -0.69
CA GLN A 230 -2.08 -28.12 -1.27
C GLN A 230 -3.24 -27.96 -2.24
N ALA A 231 -3.85 -26.78 -2.24
CA ALA A 231 -4.88 -26.39 -3.19
C ALA A 231 -4.57 -25.00 -3.78
N THR A 232 -4.99 -24.76 -5.02
CA THR A 232 -4.93 -23.42 -5.63
C THR A 232 -6.33 -22.83 -5.69
N GLN A 233 -6.51 -21.66 -5.10
CA GLN A 233 -7.74 -20.88 -5.18
C GLN A 233 -7.52 -19.70 -6.15
N PRO A 234 -8.24 -19.62 -7.29
CA PRO A 234 -8.19 -18.45 -8.15
C PRO A 234 -8.83 -17.26 -7.43
N LEU A 235 -8.18 -16.09 -7.50
CA LEU A 235 -8.67 -14.86 -6.88
C LEU A 235 -9.00 -13.80 -7.93
N ASN A 236 -8.15 -13.65 -8.96
CA ASN A 236 -8.32 -12.68 -10.05
C ASN A 236 -8.68 -11.27 -9.57
N LEU A 237 -8.08 -10.83 -8.46
CA LEU A 237 -8.37 -9.54 -7.88
C LEU A 237 -7.52 -8.48 -8.60
N PRO A 238 -8.15 -7.46 -9.20
CA PRO A 238 -7.42 -6.41 -9.88
C PRO A 238 -6.47 -5.73 -8.90
N GLY A 239 -5.29 -5.35 -9.39
CA GLY A 239 -4.44 -4.42 -8.65
C GLY A 239 -5.21 -3.12 -8.45
N PRO A 240 -5.08 -2.46 -7.29
CA PRO A 240 -5.79 -1.19 -7.08
C PRO A 240 -5.42 -0.21 -8.18
N GLN A 241 -6.45 0.35 -8.81
CA GLN A 241 -6.26 1.34 -9.86
C GLN A 241 -5.75 2.61 -9.21
N ILE A 242 -4.50 3.00 -9.52
CA ILE A 242 -4.12 4.41 -9.34
C ILE A 242 -5.08 5.20 -10.24
N PRO A 243 -5.84 6.17 -9.71
CA PRO A 243 -6.73 6.97 -10.52
C PRO A 243 -5.94 7.49 -11.72
N ALA A 244 -6.40 7.16 -12.93
CA ALA A 244 -5.77 7.68 -14.13
C ALA A 244 -5.74 9.22 -14.01
N PRO A 245 -4.64 9.88 -14.37
CA PRO A 245 -4.63 11.34 -14.44
C PRO A 245 -5.83 11.77 -15.30
N PRO A 246 -6.55 12.84 -14.90
CA PRO A 246 -7.71 13.29 -15.66
C PRO A 246 -7.29 13.43 -17.11
N LYS A 247 -8.02 12.76 -18.02
CA LYS A 247 -7.79 12.90 -19.47
C LYS A 247 -7.77 14.39 -19.76
N SER A 248 -6.62 14.90 -20.21
CA SER A 248 -6.50 16.29 -20.66
C SER A 248 -7.66 16.59 -21.58
N ALA A 249 -8.44 17.62 -21.25
CA ALA A 249 -9.58 18.02 -22.05
C ALA A 249 -9.15 18.15 -23.52
N PRO A 250 -9.97 17.73 -24.49
CA PRO A 250 -9.66 17.93 -25.90
C PRO A 250 -9.40 19.42 -26.10
N SER A 251 -8.19 19.74 -26.57
CA SER A 251 -7.77 21.11 -26.88
C SER A 251 -8.83 21.71 -27.81
N GLN A 252 -9.57 22.70 -27.32
CA GLN A 252 -10.49 23.44 -28.17
C GLN A 252 -9.69 24.04 -29.34
N PRO A 253 -10.15 23.90 -30.60
CA PRO A 253 -9.52 24.54 -31.73
C PRO A 253 -9.48 26.05 -31.47
N GLY A 254 -8.26 26.60 -31.51
CA GLY A 254 -7.97 27.97 -31.13
C GLY A 254 -8.82 28.99 -31.89
N THR A 255 -9.55 29.80 -31.13
CA THR A 255 -10.01 31.10 -31.59
C THR A 255 -8.77 31.98 -31.76
N GLN A 256 -8.34 32.15 -33.01
CA GLN A 256 -7.34 33.15 -33.37
C GLN A 256 -7.85 34.52 -32.93
N SER A 257 -7.23 35.08 -31.90
CA SER A 257 -7.41 36.47 -31.52
C SER A 257 -6.77 37.33 -32.61
N SER A 258 -7.61 37.93 -33.45
CA SER A 258 -7.19 38.88 -34.47
C SER A 258 -6.93 40.23 -33.80
N CYS A 259 -5.67 40.67 -33.83
CA CYS A 259 -5.32 42.06 -33.63
C CYS A 259 -5.95 42.88 -34.76
N GLN A 260 -7.00 43.65 -34.47
CA GLN A 260 -7.42 44.75 -35.34
C GLN A 260 -6.86 46.07 -34.80
N SER A 261 -5.85 46.56 -35.53
CA SER A 261 -5.48 47.97 -35.55
C SER A 261 -6.59 48.78 -36.22
N THR A 262 -7.12 49.79 -35.53
CA THR A 262 -7.63 50.99 -36.19
C THR A 262 -7.31 52.21 -35.34
N ALA A 263 -6.45 53.06 -35.90
CA ALA A 263 -6.17 54.42 -35.47
C ALA A 263 -7.24 55.39 -35.96
N SER A 264 -7.61 56.39 -35.17
CA SER A 264 -7.78 57.81 -35.58
C SER A 264 -8.11 58.66 -34.33
N VAL A 265 -7.18 59.50 -33.84
CA VAL A 265 -7.05 60.96 -34.05
C VAL A 265 -8.14 61.80 -33.38
N ALA A 266 -7.72 62.63 -32.42
CA ALA A 266 -8.23 63.99 -32.22
C ALA A 266 -7.16 64.86 -31.52
N CYS A 267 -6.59 65.80 -32.27
CA CYS A 267 -5.87 66.96 -31.75
C CYS A 267 -6.81 68.17 -31.72
N GLY A 268 -6.80 68.94 -30.62
CA GLY A 268 -6.61 70.39 -30.69
C GLY A 268 -7.79 71.34 -30.40
N GLY A 269 -7.47 72.35 -29.57
CA GLY A 269 -8.09 73.69 -29.51
C GLY A 269 -9.02 73.89 -28.30
N SER A 270 -8.89 74.90 -27.45
CA SER A 270 -8.04 76.10 -27.36
C SER A 270 -8.03 76.58 -25.92
#